data_AF-A0A561EZX7-F1
#
_entry.id   AF-A0A561EZX7-F1
#
_cell.length_a   1.000
_cell.length_b   1.000
_cell.length_c   1.000
_cell.angle_alpha   90.00
_cell.angle_beta   90.00
_cell.angle_gamma   90.00
#
_symmetry.space_group_name_H-M   'P 1'
#
loop_
_entity.id
_entity.type
_entity.pdbx_description
1 polymer ?
#
loop_
_entity_poly.entity_id
_entity_poly.type
_entity_poly.pdbx_seq_one_letter_code
_entity_poly.pdbx_strand_id
1 'polypeptide(L)'
;MNPAPLIGAALAITVAVGSLATAQRLRPAVPEGEEPDSPHPALSTIGAGLLSGFVLLTGFLVATGWAAHTTKVVPPIGLYAADAAAGFAVLLYPSLAGLPFTARHSAAVAFFGALVGYTLSLAVQLRP
;
A
#
# COMPACT_ATOMS: atom_id res chain seq x y z
N MET A 1 13.17 -21.27 5.40
CA MET A 1 12.01 -20.35 5.30
C MET A 1 12.25 -19.42 4.13
N ASN A 2 11.27 -19.18 3.25
CA ASN A 2 11.44 -18.25 2.13
C ASN A 2 11.42 -16.80 2.67
N PRO A 3 12.49 -15.99 2.49
CA PRO A 3 12.54 -14.63 3.02
C PRO A 3 11.72 -13.61 2.18
N ALA A 4 11.23 -13.99 1.00
CA ALA A 4 10.56 -13.06 0.08
C ALA A 4 9.38 -12.26 0.69
N PRO A 5 8.49 -12.83 1.54
CA PRO A 5 7.44 -12.04 2.19
C PRO A 5 7.98 -10.99 3.15
N LEU A 6 9.05 -11.31 3.87
CA LEU A 6 9.70 -10.40 4.81
C LEU A 6 10.41 -9.26 4.09
N ILE A 7 11.08 -9.56 2.96
CA ILE A 7 11.70 -8.54 2.11
C ILE A 7 10.63 -7.62 1.52
N GLY A 8 9.51 -8.18 1.03
CA GLY A 8 8.38 -7.40 0.53
C GLY A 8 7.79 -6.46 1.59
N ALA A 9 7.59 -6.97 2.81
CA ALA A 9 7.13 -6.17 3.94
C ALA A 9 8.11 -5.04 4.28
N ALA A 10 9.41 -5.32 4.36
CA ALA A 10 10.43 -4.32 4.64
C ALA A 10 10.47 -3.21 3.56
N LEU A 11 10.44 -3.59 2.28
CA LEU A 11 10.39 -2.62 1.17
C LEU A 11 9.15 -1.74 1.24
N ALA A 12 7.98 -2.33 1.49
CA ALA A 12 6.73 -1.58 1.58
C ALA A 12 6.71 -0.63 2.79
N ILE A 13 7.27 -1.04 3.94
CA ILE A 13 7.51 -0.15 5.09
C ILE A 13 8.38 1.04 4.66
N THR A 14 9.51 0.79 4.01
CA THR A 14 10.43 1.84 3.56
C THR A 14 9.73 2.82 2.62
N VAL A 15 8.92 2.34 1.68
CA VAL A 15 8.16 3.19 0.75
C VAL A 15 7.11 4.02 1.50
N ALA A 16 6.30 3.40 2.37
CA ALA A 16 5.21 4.10 3.07
C ALA A 16 5.75 5.14 4.06
N VAL A 17 6.69 4.75 4.93
CA VAL A 17 7.27 5.64 5.94
C VAL A 17 8.20 6.67 5.28
N GLY A 18 8.99 6.27 4.28
CA GLY A 18 9.90 7.16 3.56
C GLY A 18 9.15 8.23 2.77
N SER A 19 8.06 7.87 2.09
CA SER A 19 7.21 8.85 1.41
C SER A 19 6.55 9.82 2.40
N LEU A 20 6.12 9.33 3.57
CA LEU A 20 5.49 10.17 4.59
C LEU A 20 6.50 11.18 5.17
N ALA A 21 7.71 10.72 5.47
CA ALA A 21 8.80 11.57 5.93
C ALA A 21 9.20 12.63 4.88
N THR A 22 9.23 12.24 3.61
CA THR A 22 9.55 13.15 2.50
C THR A 22 8.45 14.20 2.30
N ALA A 23 7.19 13.76 2.29
CA ALA A 23 6.04 14.65 2.11
C ALA A 23 6.00 15.77 3.16
N GLN A 24 6.43 15.48 4.39
CA GLN A 24 6.44 16.50 5.45
C GLN A 24 7.59 17.48 5.36
N ARG A 25 8.76 17.04 4.89
CA ARG A 25 9.85 17.96 4.58
C ARG A 25 9.48 18.94 3.47
N LEU A 26 8.60 18.51 2.56
CA LEU A 26 8.12 19.32 1.44
C LEU A 26 6.87 20.16 1.78
N ARG A 27 6.27 20.01 2.97
CA ARG A 27 5.09 20.80 3.31
C ARG A 27 5.44 22.26 3.53
N PRO A 28 4.71 23.20 2.90
CA PRO A 28 4.81 24.60 3.23
C PRO A 28 4.50 24.83 4.71
N ALA A 29 5.23 25.76 5.33
CA ALA A 29 4.87 26.22 6.67
C ALA A 29 3.53 26.97 6.59
N VAL A 30 2.58 26.59 7.45
CA VAL A 30 1.31 27.30 7.57
C VAL A 30 1.61 28.68 8.21
N PRO A 31 1.18 29.80 7.59
CA PRO A 31 1.36 31.14 8.17
C PRO A 31 0.72 31.24 9.56
N GLU A 32 1.36 31.98 10.47
CA GLU A 32 0.82 32.19 11.81
C GLU A 32 -0.56 32.87 11.75
N GLY A 33 -1.61 32.16 12.15
CA GLY A 33 -3.00 32.66 12.17
C GLY A 33 -3.97 31.95 11.22
N GLU A 34 -3.48 31.09 10.33
CA GLU A 34 -4.33 30.23 9.48
C GLU A 34 -4.50 28.84 10.10
N GLU A 35 -5.73 28.35 10.13
CA GLU A 35 -5.99 26.96 10.53
C GLU A 35 -5.43 26.01 9.45
N PRO A 36 -4.82 24.87 9.84
CA PRO A 36 -4.38 23.89 8.88
C PRO A 36 -5.56 23.40 8.06
N ASP A 37 -5.46 23.48 6.73
CA ASP A 37 -6.49 23.00 5.82
C ASP A 37 -6.92 21.58 6.18
N SER A 38 -8.18 21.43 6.57
CA SER A 38 -8.75 20.11 6.87
C SER A 38 -8.73 19.25 5.61
N PRO A 39 -8.32 17.96 5.68
CA PRO A 39 -8.33 17.08 4.52
C PRO A 39 -9.74 17.01 3.91
N HIS A 40 -9.84 17.33 2.62
CA HIS A 40 -11.13 17.33 1.92
C HIS A 40 -11.80 15.94 2.04
N PRO A 41 -13.10 15.84 2.36
CA PRO A 41 -13.77 14.55 2.58
C PRO A 41 -13.61 13.53 1.45
N ALA A 42 -13.53 14.02 0.21
CA ALA A 42 -13.28 13.22 -0.99
C ALA A 42 -11.97 12.40 -0.94
N LEU A 43 -10.95 12.87 -0.20
CA LEU A 43 -9.70 12.13 -0.01
C LEU A 43 -9.97 10.80 0.71
N SER A 44 -10.83 10.80 1.73
CA SER A 44 -11.20 9.59 2.47
C SER A 44 -11.80 8.51 1.54
N THR A 45 -12.68 8.92 0.63
CA THR A 45 -13.26 8.01 -0.38
C THR A 45 -12.21 7.44 -1.32
N ILE A 46 -11.23 8.24 -1.74
CA ILE A 46 -10.11 7.78 -2.58
C ILE A 46 -9.29 6.73 -1.83
N GLY A 47 -8.92 6.98 -0.56
CA GLY A 47 -8.19 6.02 0.26
C GLY A 47 -8.93 4.69 0.42
N ALA A 48 -10.22 4.75 0.73
CA ALA A 48 -11.06 3.56 0.86
C ALA A 48 -11.20 2.79 -0.47
N GLY A 49 -11.37 3.50 -1.59
CA GLY A 49 -11.44 2.90 -2.92
C GLY A 49 -10.14 2.22 -3.34
N LEU A 50 -8.99 2.87 -3.11
CA LEU A 50 -7.67 2.29 -3.39
C LEU A 50 -7.43 1.02 -2.56
N LEU A 51 -7.71 1.08 -1.26
CA LEU A 51 -7.57 -0.08 -0.38
C LEU A 51 -8.48 -1.23 -0.82
N SER A 52 -9.75 -0.95 -1.10
CA SER A 52 -10.71 -1.97 -1.55
C SER A 52 -10.28 -2.60 -2.86
N GLY A 53 -9.86 -1.80 -3.84
CA GLY A 53 -9.35 -2.28 -5.12
C GLY A 53 -8.13 -3.18 -4.96
N PHE A 54 -7.17 -2.77 -4.12
CA PHE A 54 -6.00 -3.59 -3.79
C PHE A 54 -6.41 -4.92 -3.16
N VAL A 55 -7.25 -4.90 -2.11
CA VAL A 55 -7.71 -6.12 -1.43
C VAL A 55 -8.40 -7.09 -2.39
N LEU A 56 -9.24 -6.58 -3.29
CA LEU A 56 -9.93 -7.40 -4.29
C LEU A 56 -8.96 -8.00 -5.32
N LEU A 57 -8.03 -7.21 -5.84
CA LEU A 57 -7.02 -7.68 -6.79
C LEU A 57 -6.07 -8.71 -6.16
N THR A 58 -5.51 -8.40 -5.01
CA THR A 58 -4.60 -9.32 -4.29
C THR A 58 -5.35 -10.59 -3.90
N GLY A 59 -6.57 -10.48 -3.37
CA GLY A 59 -7.40 -11.63 -3.00
C GLY A 59 -7.69 -12.53 -4.20
N PHE A 60 -8.03 -11.94 -5.35
CA PHE A 60 -8.23 -12.67 -6.60
C PHE A 60 -6.94 -13.37 -7.06
N LEU A 61 -5.79 -12.69 -7.04
CA LEU A 61 -4.49 -13.28 -7.43
C LEU A 61 -4.08 -14.43 -6.52
N VAL A 62 -4.28 -14.29 -5.21
CA VAL A 62 -4.03 -15.37 -4.24
C VAL A 62 -4.93 -16.56 -4.58
N ALA A 63 -6.25 -16.36 -4.67
CA ALA A 63 -7.21 -17.43 -4.94
C ALA A 63 -6.94 -18.14 -6.28
N THR A 64 -6.65 -17.38 -7.34
CA THR A 64 -6.33 -17.94 -8.66
C THR A 64 -4.96 -18.61 -8.72
N GLY A 65 -3.96 -18.12 -7.98
CA GLY A 65 -2.66 -18.80 -7.83
C GLY A 65 -2.82 -20.21 -7.24
N TRP A 66 -3.60 -20.34 -6.16
CA TRP A 66 -3.94 -21.65 -5.59
C TRP A 66 -4.69 -22.54 -6.58
N ALA A 67 -5.71 -22.00 -7.26
CA ALA A 67 -6.50 -22.75 -8.23
C ALA A 67 -5.68 -23.17 -9.47
N ALA A 68 -4.66 -22.40 -9.86
CA ALA A 68 -3.83 -22.71 -11.02
C ALA A 68 -3.07 -24.03 -10.85
N HIS A 69 -2.68 -24.39 -9.62
CA HIS A 69 -2.01 -25.65 -9.33
C HIS A 69 -2.86 -26.89 -9.65
N THR A 70 -4.20 -26.78 -9.60
CA THR A 70 -5.11 -27.89 -9.91
C THR A 70 -5.72 -27.78 -11.30
N THR A 71 -6.04 -26.57 -11.76
CA THR A 71 -6.77 -26.32 -13.02
C THR A 71 -5.86 -26.04 -14.22
N LYS A 72 -4.58 -25.72 -13.99
CA LYS A 72 -3.61 -25.23 -15.00
C LYS A 72 -4.02 -23.93 -15.73
N VAL A 73 -5.04 -23.23 -15.24
CA VAL A 73 -5.43 -21.91 -15.74
C VAL A 73 -4.64 -20.85 -14.96
N VAL A 74 -3.82 -20.07 -15.66
CA VAL A 74 -2.92 -19.09 -15.05
C VAL A 74 -3.52 -17.68 -15.18
N PRO A 75 -3.53 -16.87 -14.10
CA PRO A 75 -3.98 -15.49 -14.20
C PRO A 75 -3.07 -14.66 -15.13
N PRO A 76 -3.64 -13.74 -15.92
CA PRO A 76 -2.88 -12.90 -16.85
C PRO A 76 -1.87 -12.01 -16.11
N ILE A 77 -0.67 -11.88 -16.68
CA ILE A 77 0.44 -11.14 -16.06
C ILE A 77 0.11 -9.67 -15.76
N GLY A 78 -0.76 -9.07 -16.57
CA GLY A 78 -1.22 -7.69 -16.39
C GLY A 78 -1.92 -7.45 -15.04
N LEU A 79 -2.56 -8.48 -14.46
CA LEU A 79 -3.19 -8.36 -13.13
C LEU A 79 -2.15 -8.20 -12.02
N TYR A 80 -1.00 -8.86 -12.10
CA TYR A 80 0.08 -8.69 -11.13
C TYR A 80 0.67 -7.28 -11.19
N ALA A 81 0.80 -6.71 -12.39
CA ALA A 81 1.24 -5.33 -12.56
C ALA A 81 0.19 -4.33 -12.00
N ALA A 82 -1.10 -4.59 -12.23
CA ALA A 82 -2.18 -3.78 -11.68
C ALA A 82 -2.23 -3.85 -10.14
N ASP A 83 -2.03 -5.04 -9.56
CA ASP A 83 -1.97 -5.25 -8.11
C ASP A 83 -0.76 -4.54 -7.48
N ALA A 84 0.42 -4.61 -8.12
CA ALA A 84 1.61 -3.85 -7.73
C ALA A 84 1.37 -2.33 -7.76
N ALA A 85 0.73 -1.82 -8.82
CA ALA A 85 0.39 -0.41 -8.94
C ALA A 85 -0.62 0.03 -7.87
N ALA A 86 -1.65 -0.79 -7.60
CA ALA A 86 -2.63 -0.54 -6.56
C ALA A 86 -1.98 -0.53 -5.17
N GLY A 87 -1.15 -1.54 -4.86
CA GLY A 87 -0.39 -1.60 -3.62
C GLY A 87 0.50 -0.38 -3.43
N PHE A 88 1.21 0.05 -4.48
CA PHE A 88 2.03 1.26 -4.43
C PHE A 88 1.20 2.53 -4.16
N ALA A 89 0.07 2.70 -4.86
CA ALA A 89 -0.84 3.83 -4.63
C ALA A 89 -1.37 3.85 -3.19
N VAL A 90 -1.71 2.69 -2.63
CA VAL A 90 -2.15 2.52 -1.26
C VAL A 90 -1.04 2.90 -0.25
N LEU A 91 0.21 2.53 -0.52
CA LEU A 91 1.36 2.90 0.33
C LEU A 91 1.65 4.40 0.32
N LEU A 92 1.41 5.09 -0.81
CA LEU A 92 1.61 6.53 -0.93
C LEU A 92 0.46 7.36 -0.38
N TYR A 93 -0.75 6.80 -0.31
CA TYR A 93 -1.94 7.53 0.11
C TYR A 93 -1.80 8.24 1.47
N PRO A 94 -1.25 7.63 2.55
CA PRO A 94 -1.00 8.32 3.82
C PRO A 94 -0.24 9.65 3.69
N SER A 95 0.76 9.65 2.81
CA SER A 95 1.65 10.79 2.54
C SER A 95 0.93 11.88 1.76
N LEU A 96 0.11 11.48 0.77
CA LEU A 96 -0.74 12.37 -0.03
C LEU A 96 -1.91 12.95 0.75
N ALA A 97 -2.48 12.17 1.67
CA ALA A 97 -3.64 12.54 2.50
C ALA A 97 -3.29 13.53 3.62
N GLY A 98 -2.02 13.90 3.77
CA GLY A 98 -1.67 14.93 4.72
C GLY A 98 -1.43 14.45 6.16
N LEU A 99 -1.18 13.14 6.40
CA LEU A 99 -0.95 12.66 7.77
C LEU A 99 0.31 13.27 8.41
N PRO A 100 0.30 13.60 9.72
CA PRO A 100 1.46 14.12 10.46
C PRO A 100 2.44 13.00 10.89
N PHE A 101 3.75 13.28 11.01
CA PHE A 101 4.80 12.27 11.27
C PHE A 101 5.09 12.29 12.76
N THR A 102 4.07 11.89 13.51
CA THR A 102 4.24 11.56 14.91
C THR A 102 4.56 10.06 15.03
N ALA A 103 5.19 9.66 16.13
CA ALA A 103 5.56 8.26 16.37
C ALA A 103 4.38 7.28 16.21
N ARG A 104 3.17 7.72 16.60
CA ARG A 104 1.94 6.94 16.45
C ARG A 104 1.57 6.70 14.98
N HIS A 105 1.58 7.75 14.15
CA HIS A 105 1.22 7.63 12.74
C HIS A 105 2.28 6.87 11.96
N SER A 106 3.57 7.11 12.23
CA SER A 106 4.65 6.37 11.58
C SER A 106 4.61 4.88 11.92
N ALA A 107 4.29 4.51 13.16
CA ALA A 107 4.11 3.11 13.55
C ALA A 107 2.91 2.47 12.83
N ALA A 108 1.76 3.16 12.78
CA ALA A 108 0.58 2.66 12.07
C ALA A 108 0.85 2.47 10.57
N VAL A 109 1.51 3.43 9.92
CA VAL A 109 1.90 3.38 8.51
C VAL A 109 2.93 2.28 8.25
N ALA A 110 3.85 2.02 9.19
CA ALA A 110 4.78 0.91 9.09
C ALA A 110 4.07 -0.44 9.14
N PHE A 111 3.18 -0.69 10.12
CA PHE A 111 2.44 -1.94 10.18
C PHE A 111 1.54 -2.15 8.96
N PHE A 112 0.91 -1.07 8.51
CA PHE A 112 0.13 -1.07 7.28
C PHE A 112 0.98 -1.46 6.06
N GLY A 113 2.13 -0.80 5.88
CA GLY A 113 3.06 -1.11 4.80
C GLY A 113 3.59 -2.55 4.88
N ALA A 114 3.90 -3.03 6.08
CA ALA A 114 4.34 -4.40 6.30
C ALA A 114 3.29 -5.41 5.82
N LEU A 115 2.02 -5.19 6.16
CA LEU A 115 0.92 -6.05 5.74
C LEU A 115 0.76 -6.07 4.21
N VAL A 116 0.72 -4.89 3.57
CA VAL A 116 0.59 -4.75 2.11
C VAL A 116 1.75 -5.44 1.39
N GLY A 117 2.99 -5.19 1.80
CA GLY A 117 4.17 -5.80 1.19
C GLY A 117 4.25 -7.31 1.39
N TYR A 118 3.80 -7.80 2.54
CA TYR A 118 3.72 -9.23 2.83
C TYR A 118 2.71 -9.93 1.93
N THR A 119 1.48 -9.39 1.83
CA THR A 119 0.41 -10.01 1.02
C THR A 119 0.71 -9.96 -0.47
N LEU A 120 1.31 -8.87 -0.95
CA LEU A 120 1.71 -8.73 -2.35
C LEU A 120 2.81 -9.73 -2.71
N SER A 121 3.80 -9.89 -1.84
CA SER A 121 4.87 -10.88 -2.03
C SER A 121 4.34 -12.32 -2.00
N LEU A 122 3.33 -12.61 -1.18
CA LEU A 122 2.63 -13.89 -1.20
C LEU A 122 1.89 -14.13 -2.52
N ALA A 123 1.13 -13.14 -3.01
CA ALA A 123 0.41 -13.26 -4.28
C ALA A 123 1.36 -13.58 -5.45
N VAL A 124 2.53 -12.93 -5.47
CA VAL A 124 3.57 -13.20 -6.49
C VAL A 124 4.18 -14.59 -6.34
N GLN A 125 4.41 -15.07 -5.12
CA GLN A 125 4.97 -16.41 -4.87
C GLN A 125 4.01 -17.55 -5.22
N LEU A 126 2.70 -17.29 -5.17
CA LEU A 126 1.66 -18.25 -5.58
C LEU A 126 1.47 -18.30 -7.11
N ARG A 127 2.27 -17.54 -7.87
CA ARG A 127 2.29 -17.66 -9.32
C ARG A 127 2.86 -19.04 -9.70
N PRO A 128 2.17 -19.81 -10.56
CA PRO A 128 2.61 -21.13 -11.00
C PRO A 128 3.83 -21.08 -11.93
#